data_AF-A0A644YRQ5-F1
#
_entry.id   AF-A0A644YRQ5-F1
#
_cell.length_a   1.000
_cell.length_b   1.000
_cell.length_c   1.000
_cell.angle_alpha   90.00
_cell.angle_beta   90.00
_cell.angle_gamma   90.00
#
_symmetry.space_group_name_H-M   'P 1'
#
loop_
_entity.id
_entity.type
_entity.pdbx_description
1 polymer ?
#
loop_
_entity_poly.entity_id
_entity_poly.type
_entity_poly.pdbx_seq_one_letter_code
_entity_poly.pdbx_strand_id
1 'polypeptide(L)'
;MESEFEDDARDFWNRIDDLRGKKKLTEIAEATGINYELMRVQRTRHRIPSLKICVMLANHLGSSVEFLATGKQSPGIYDKVLNAVYNNHLLYAIAEELLKYDSSKLRSLADLLGLANGKAQKNA
;
A
#
# COMPACT_ATOMS: atom_id res chain seq x y z
N MET A 1 -27.09 -3.84 -13.22
CA MET A 1 -26.18 -4.97 -12.94
C MET A 1 -24.93 -4.86 -13.79
N GLU A 2 -25.03 -4.72 -15.12
CA GLU A 2 -23.85 -4.48 -15.98
C GLU A 2 -23.11 -3.17 -15.65
N SER A 3 -23.84 -2.13 -15.24
CA SER A 3 -23.29 -0.83 -14.84
C SER A 3 -22.41 -0.86 -13.58
N GLU A 4 -22.74 -1.69 -12.59
CA GLU A 4 -22.00 -1.75 -11.31
C GLU A 4 -20.62 -2.38 -11.51
N PHE A 5 -20.50 -3.40 -12.37
CA PHE A 5 -19.22 -4.02 -12.70
C PHE A 5 -18.29 -3.10 -13.49
N GLU A 6 -18.84 -2.25 -14.37
CA GLU A 6 -18.06 -1.25 -15.11
C GLU A 6 -17.52 -0.16 -14.18
N ASP A 7 -18.31 0.23 -13.18
CA ASP A 7 -17.90 1.20 -12.17
C ASP A 7 -16.79 0.63 -11.26
N ASP A 8 -16.92 -0.62 -10.80
CA ASP A 8 -15.87 -1.30 -10.02
C ASP A 8 -14.53 -1.40 -10.77
N ALA A 9 -14.59 -1.74 -12.05
CA ALA A 9 -13.40 -1.86 -12.87
C ALA A 9 -12.78 -0.50 -13.21
N ARG A 10 -13.60 0.54 -13.38
CA ARG A 10 -13.11 1.92 -13.52
C ARG A 10 -12.39 2.37 -12.24
N ASP A 11 -12.98 2.12 -11.08
CA ASP A 11 -12.40 2.44 -9.78
C ASP A 11 -11.10 1.70 -9.51
N PHE A 12 -11.00 0.43 -9.92
CA PHE A 12 -9.75 -0.33 -9.89
C PHE A 12 -8.62 0.39 -10.64
N TRP A 13 -8.88 0.84 -11.87
CA TRP A 13 -7.88 1.53 -12.67
C TRP A 13 -7.58 2.94 -12.17
N ASN A 14 -8.56 3.66 -11.62
CA ASN A 14 -8.34 4.95 -10.97
C ASN A 14 -7.37 4.81 -9.78
N ARG A 15 -7.53 3.77 -8.95
CA ARG A 15 -6.60 3.51 -7.83
C ARG A 15 -5.18 3.19 -8.30
N ILE A 16 -5.03 2.51 -9.42
CA ILE A 16 -3.71 2.30 -10.05
C ILE A 16 -3.13 3.64 -10.53
N ASP A 17 -3.96 4.48 -11.15
CA ASP A 17 -3.56 5.81 -11.63
C ASP A 17 -3.11 6.72 -10.47
N ASP A 18 -3.78 6.64 -9.33
CA ASP A 18 -3.39 7.35 -8.11
C ASP A 18 -2.06 6.83 -7.55
N LEU A 19 -1.90 5.50 -7.42
CA LEU A 19 -0.69 4.89 -6.85
C LEU A 19 0.55 5.07 -7.73
N ARG A 20 0.40 5.09 -9.07
CA ARG A 20 1.54 5.29 -9.97
C ARG A 20 2.03 6.74 -10.02
N GLY A 21 1.20 7.69 -9.59
CA GLY A 21 1.50 9.12 -9.63
C GLY A 21 1.92 9.58 -11.02
N LYS A 22 3.16 10.09 -11.15
CA LYS A 22 3.70 10.60 -12.42
C LYS A 22 4.23 9.50 -13.36
N LYS A 23 4.38 8.26 -12.90
CA LYS A 23 4.91 7.16 -13.73
C LYS A 23 3.92 6.81 -14.85
N LYS A 24 4.44 6.59 -16.04
CA LYS A 24 3.68 6.13 -17.21
C LYS A 24 3.32 4.66 -17.05
N LEU A 25 2.21 4.26 -17.66
CA LEU A 25 1.76 2.86 -17.66
C LEU A 25 2.77 1.94 -18.36
N THR A 26 3.55 2.45 -19.33
CA THR A 26 4.66 1.73 -19.97
C THR A 26 5.77 1.39 -18.99
N GLU A 27 6.13 2.31 -18.10
CA GLU A 27 7.18 2.09 -17.09
C GLU A 27 6.75 1.02 -16.08
N ILE A 28 5.46 0.97 -15.74
CA ILE A 28 4.90 -0.07 -14.86
C ILE A 28 4.90 -1.42 -15.58
N ALA A 29 4.48 -1.45 -16.84
CA ALA A 29 4.46 -2.65 -17.67
C ALA A 29 5.86 -3.26 -17.79
N GLU A 30 6.88 -2.44 -18.06
CA GLU A 30 8.29 -2.84 -18.10
C GLU A 30 8.77 -3.39 -16.75
N ALA A 31 8.52 -2.67 -15.65
CA ALA A 31 8.99 -3.07 -14.32
C ALA A 31 8.31 -4.32 -13.76
N THR A 32 7.09 -4.62 -14.21
CA THR A 32 6.33 -5.81 -13.79
C THR A 32 6.47 -6.97 -14.77
N GLY A 33 6.94 -6.73 -16.00
CA GLY A 33 6.91 -7.71 -17.09
C GLY A 33 5.51 -7.98 -17.62
N ILE A 34 4.52 -7.12 -17.34
CA ILE A 34 3.17 -7.22 -17.90
C ILE A 34 3.18 -6.64 -19.31
N ASN A 35 2.46 -7.26 -20.24
CA ASN A 35 2.29 -6.70 -21.58
C ASN A 35 1.56 -5.33 -21.52
N TYR A 36 2.23 -4.27 -21.97
CA TYR A 36 1.69 -2.91 -21.96
C TYR A 36 0.37 -2.78 -22.73
N GLU A 37 0.27 -3.40 -23.90
CA GLU A 37 -0.94 -3.29 -24.73
C GLU A 37 -2.14 -3.98 -24.07
N LEU A 38 -1.90 -5.11 -23.40
CA LEU A 38 -2.91 -5.78 -22.58
C LEU A 38 -3.41 -4.85 -21.47
N MET A 39 -2.51 -4.20 -20.72
CA MET A 39 -2.90 -3.25 -19.66
C MET A 39 -3.67 -2.06 -20.23
N ARG A 40 -3.23 -1.51 -21.37
CA ARG A 40 -3.89 -0.38 -22.04
C ARG A 40 -5.32 -0.75 -22.44
N VAL A 41 -5.51 -1.91 -23.08
CA VAL A 41 -6.83 -2.37 -23.51
C VAL A 41 -7.74 -2.66 -22.32
N GLN A 42 -7.24 -3.32 -21.27
CA GLN A 42 -8.02 -3.61 -20.06
C GLN A 42 -8.47 -2.33 -19.34
N ARG A 43 -7.58 -1.33 -19.23
CA ARG A 43 -7.88 -0.03 -18.65
C ARG A 43 -8.96 0.71 -19.44
N THR A 44 -8.80 0.82 -20.75
CA THR A 44 -9.76 1.52 -21.62
C THR A 44 -11.12 0.83 -21.67
N ARG A 45 -11.16 -0.50 -21.58
CA ARG A 45 -12.40 -1.28 -21.62
C ARG A 45 -13.02 -1.54 -20.25
N HIS A 46 -12.54 -0.88 -19.19
CA HIS A 46 -13.00 -1.10 -17.82
C HIS A 46 -13.05 -2.60 -17.46
N ARG A 47 -11.95 -3.30 -17.69
CA ARG A 47 -11.81 -4.72 -17.32
C ARG A 47 -10.77 -4.88 -16.23
N ILE A 48 -11.13 -5.61 -15.18
CA ILE A 48 -10.19 -6.02 -14.14
C ILE A 48 -9.27 -7.12 -14.73
N PRO A 49 -7.94 -7.01 -14.59
CA PRO A 49 -7.02 -8.05 -15.01
C PRO A 49 -7.21 -9.37 -14.26
N SER A 50 -6.48 -10.41 -14.69
CA SER A 50 -6.43 -11.65 -13.93
C SER A 50 -5.78 -11.44 -12.56
N LEU A 51 -6.11 -12.29 -11.59
CA LEU A 51 -5.56 -12.22 -10.23
C LEU A 51 -4.03 -12.14 -10.22
N LYS A 52 -3.36 -12.92 -11.09
CA LYS A 52 -1.89 -12.89 -11.24
C LYS A 52 -1.39 -11.48 -11.58
N ILE A 53 -2.02 -10.82 -12.55
CA ILE A 53 -1.67 -9.45 -12.96
C ILE A 53 -1.98 -8.47 -11.82
N CYS A 54 -3.11 -8.62 -11.13
CA CYS A 54 -3.46 -7.80 -9.99
C CYS A 54 -2.42 -7.90 -8.86
N VAL A 55 -1.92 -9.10 -8.54
CA VAL A 55 -0.85 -9.31 -7.55
C VAL A 55 0.45 -8.63 -7.99
N MET A 56 0.82 -8.77 -9.26
CA MET A 56 2.03 -8.13 -9.80
C MET A 56 1.96 -6.60 -9.70
N LEU A 57 0.81 -6.02 -10.04
CA LEU A 57 0.56 -4.58 -9.92
C LEU A 57 0.57 -4.12 -8.46
N ALA A 58 -0.13 -4.84 -7.58
CA ALA A 58 -0.19 -4.53 -6.16
C ALA A 58 1.21 -4.51 -5.52
N ASN A 59 2.02 -5.54 -5.77
CA ASN A 59 3.38 -5.63 -5.25
C ASN A 59 4.27 -4.50 -5.78
N HIS A 60 4.22 -4.21 -7.09
CA HIS A 60 5.02 -3.15 -7.68
C HIS A 60 4.63 -1.76 -7.16
N LEU A 61 3.35 -1.53 -6.91
CA LEU A 61 2.81 -0.26 -6.42
C LEU A 61 2.86 -0.14 -4.88
N GLY A 62 3.36 -1.18 -4.18
CA GLY A 62 3.42 -1.19 -2.71
C GLY A 62 2.04 -1.14 -2.05
N SER A 63 1.09 -1.88 -2.59
CA SER A 63 -0.31 -1.95 -2.15
C SER A 63 -0.80 -3.41 -2.06
N SER A 64 -2.02 -3.63 -1.56
CA SER A 64 -2.69 -4.94 -1.61
C SER A 64 -3.65 -5.06 -2.80
N VAL A 65 -3.91 -6.29 -3.23
CA VAL A 65 -4.95 -6.59 -4.23
C VAL A 65 -6.33 -6.18 -3.73
N GLU A 66 -6.60 -6.36 -2.44
CA GLU A 66 -7.84 -5.94 -1.79
C GLU A 66 -8.08 -4.43 -1.94
N PHE A 67 -7.05 -3.61 -1.71
CA PHE A 67 -7.16 -2.16 -1.90
C PHE A 67 -7.43 -1.82 -3.36
N LEU A 68 -6.72 -2.44 -4.30
CA LEU A 68 -6.97 -2.20 -5.74
C LEU A 68 -8.40 -2.59 -6.13
N ALA A 69 -8.92 -3.70 -5.63
CA ALA A 69 -10.25 -4.19 -5.96
C ALA A 69 -11.39 -3.42 -5.27
N THR A 70 -11.23 -3.05 -4.00
CA THR A 70 -12.35 -2.58 -3.17
C THR A 70 -12.18 -1.16 -2.65
N GLY A 71 -10.99 -0.55 -2.80
CA GLY A 71 -10.64 0.72 -2.18
C GLY A 71 -10.47 0.65 -0.66
N LYS A 72 -10.79 -0.48 -0.03
CA LYS A 72 -10.58 -0.68 1.40
C LYS A 72 -9.09 -0.90 1.62
N GLN A 73 -8.47 0.00 2.36
CA GLN A 73 -7.16 -0.27 2.92
C GLN A 73 -7.33 -1.42 3.90
N SER A 74 -6.87 -2.61 3.53
CA SER A 74 -6.36 -3.55 4.52
C SER A 74 -5.38 -2.75 5.40
N PRO A 75 -5.28 -2.98 6.72
CA PRO A 75 -4.52 -2.15 7.67
C PRO A 75 -2.99 -1.96 7.41
N GLY A 76 -2.49 -2.13 6.19
CA GLY A 76 -1.11 -2.00 5.72
C GLY A 76 -0.42 -0.64 5.87
N ILE A 77 -0.93 0.30 6.68
CA ILE A 77 -0.03 1.31 7.30
C ILE A 77 1.01 0.58 8.17
N TYR A 78 0.65 -0.58 8.74
CA TYR A 78 1.60 -1.45 9.42
C TYR A 78 2.73 -1.92 8.50
N ASP A 79 2.52 -2.13 7.19
CA ASP A 79 3.53 -2.75 6.33
C ASP A 79 4.74 -1.86 6.03
N LYS A 80 4.58 -0.53 5.92
CA LYS A 80 5.77 0.34 5.72
C LYS A 80 6.63 0.42 6.98
N VAL A 81 5.99 0.57 8.14
CA VAL A 81 6.70 0.64 9.43
C VAL A 81 7.30 -0.71 9.77
N LEU A 82 6.55 -1.80 9.64
CA LEU A 82 7.05 -3.17 9.82
C LEU A 82 8.18 -3.48 8.86
N ASN A 83 8.06 -3.15 7.56
CA ASN A 83 9.17 -3.34 6.63
C ASN A 83 10.40 -2.51 7.01
N ALA A 84 10.23 -1.27 7.50
CA ALA A 84 11.35 -0.46 7.98
C ALA A 84 12.01 -1.06 9.23
N VAL A 85 11.21 -1.63 10.14
CA VAL A 85 11.69 -2.32 11.35
C VAL A 85 12.40 -3.63 10.98
N TYR A 86 11.84 -4.45 10.10
CA TYR A 86 12.43 -5.73 9.69
C TYR A 86 13.75 -5.58 8.93
N ASN A 87 13.87 -4.56 8.08
CA ASN A 87 15.07 -4.35 7.26
C ASN A 87 16.18 -3.57 7.98
N ASN A 88 15.96 -3.14 9.22
CA ASN A 88 16.95 -2.44 10.04
C ASN A 88 17.19 -3.20 11.34
N HIS A 89 18.35 -3.86 11.44
CA HIS A 89 18.71 -4.70 12.59
C HIS A 89 18.63 -3.95 13.93
N LEU A 90 18.97 -2.65 13.95
CA LEU A 90 18.89 -1.86 15.18
C LEU A 90 17.43 -1.60 15.58
N LEU A 91 16.58 -1.23 14.63
CA LEU A 91 15.16 -1.01 14.89
C LEU A 91 14.46 -2.30 15.32
N TYR A 92 14.82 -3.42 14.71
CA TYR A 92 14.32 -4.74 15.09
C TYR A 92 14.67 -5.08 16.55
N ALA A 93 15.95 -4.95 16.93
CA ALA A 93 16.39 -5.23 18.31
C ALA A 93 15.73 -4.30 19.34
N ILE A 94 15.55 -3.02 18.98
CA ILE A 94 14.80 -2.06 19.82
C ILE A 94 13.35 -2.51 19.97
N ALA A 95 12.67 -2.87 18.88
CA ALA A 95 11.28 -3.31 18.92
C ALA A 95 11.11 -4.58 19.77
N GLU A 96 11.99 -5.57 19.60
CA GLU A 96 11.98 -6.81 20.37
C GLU A 96 12.15 -6.57 21.88
N GLU A 97 13.03 -5.64 22.25
CA GLU A 97 13.23 -5.25 23.65
C GLU A 97 12.03 -4.47 24.20
N LEU A 98 11.45 -3.57 23.40
CA LEU A 98 10.27 -2.79 23.80
C LEU A 98 9.06 -3.66 24.11
N LEU A 99 8.88 -4.78 23.41
CA LEU A 99 7.77 -5.72 23.61
C LEU A 99 7.76 -6.37 25.01
N LYS A 100 8.86 -6.31 25.76
CA LYS A 100 8.98 -6.90 27.11
C LYS A 100 8.45 -5.97 28.20
N TYR A 101 8.20 -4.69 27.90
CA TYR A 101 7.79 -3.69 28.88
C TYR A 101 6.27 -3.52 28.94
N ASP A 102 5.77 -3.20 30.13
CA ASP A 102 4.38 -2.80 30.34
C ASP A 102 4.07 -1.39 29.80
N SER A 103 2.79 -1.08 29.69
CA SER A 103 2.29 0.20 29.16
C SER A 103 2.80 1.43 29.93
N SER A 104 3.11 1.30 31.23
CA SER A 104 3.62 2.41 32.05
C SER A 104 5.05 2.76 31.66
N LYS A 105 5.92 1.75 31.55
CA LYS A 105 7.30 1.92 31.10
C LYS A 105 7.38 2.39 29.65
N LEU A 106 6.53 1.84 28.77
CA LEU A 106 6.43 2.29 27.38
C LEU A 106 6.00 3.77 27.29
N ARG A 107 5.12 4.23 28.20
CA ARG A 107 4.73 5.64 28.24
C ARG A 107 5.90 6.55 28.63
N SER A 108 6.64 6.20 29.68
CA SER A 108 7.84 6.94 30.08
C SER A 108 8.89 7.01 28.98
N LEU A 109 9.07 5.92 28.21
CA LEU A 109 9.94 5.91 27.04
C LEU A 109 9.41 6.82 25.91
N ALA A 110 8.09 6.81 25.67
CA ALA A 110 7.47 7.71 24.70
C ALA A 110 7.61 9.18 25.11
N ASP A 111 7.50 9.51 26.40
CA ASP A 111 7.74 10.85 26.94
C ASP A 111 9.21 11.28 26.73
N LEU A 112 10.16 10.40 27.05
CA LEU A 112 11.60 10.62 26.86
C LEU A 112 11.95 10.91 25.39
N LEU A 113 11.32 10.18 24.47
CA LEU A 113 11.50 10.35 23.02
C LEU A 113 10.68 11.51 22.44
N GLY A 114 9.91 12.23 23.28
CA GLY A 114 9.07 13.35 22.83
C GLY A 114 7.85 12.95 21.99
N LEU A 115 7.50 11.66 21.96
CA LEU A 115 6.41 11.09 21.15
C LEU A 115 5.04 11.28 21.81
N ALA A 116 4.99 11.44 23.12
CA ALA A 116 3.76 11.49 23.90
C ALA A 116 2.86 12.72 23.64
N ASN A 117 3.39 13.74 22.94
CA ASN A 117 2.70 14.98 22.57
C ASN A 117 2.48 15.15 21.05
N GLY A 118 2.71 14.10 20.25
CA GLY A 118 2.52 14.13 18.81
C GLY A 118 1.05 14.28 18.42
N LYS A 119 0.60 15.54 18.24
CA LYS A 119 -0.61 15.85 17.48
C LYS A 119 -0.58 15.06 16.17
N ALA A 120 -1.65 14.32 15.90
CA ALA A 120 -1.92 13.76 14.58
C ALA A 120 -1.68 14.86 13.53
N GLN A 121 -0.64 14.72 12.71
CA GLN A 121 -0.48 15.52 11.51
C GLN A 121 -1.67 15.20 10.60
N LYS A 122 -2.74 15.99 10.74
CA LYS A 122 -3.75 16.18 9.69
C LYS A 122 -3.05 16.97 8.59
N ASN A 123 -2.55 16.29 7.57
CA ASN A 123 -2.19 16.96 6.33
C ASN A 123 -3.47 17.16 5.52
N ALA A 124 -3.80 18.45 5.37
CA ALA A 124 -4.71 18.99 4.37
C ALA A 124 -4.09 18.90 2.96
#